data_AF-A0A539CQD2-F1
#
_entry.id   AF-A0A539CQD2-F1
#
_cell.length_a   1.000
_cell.length_b   1.000
_cell.length_c   1.000
_cell.angle_alpha   90.00
_cell.angle_beta   90.00
_cell.angle_gamma   90.00
#
_symmetry.space_group_name_H-M   'P 1'
#
loop_
_entity.id
_entity.type
_entity.pdbx_description
1 polymer ?
#
loop_
_entity_poly.entity_id
_entity_poly.type
_entity_poly.pdbx_seq_one_letter_code
_entity_poly.pdbx_strand_id
1 'polypeptide(L)'
;MLSLPAGTLAFALVPDATETAWFHALAKTAQAICFFRERIAFVDETGMPIKGNPRGSTLFLFGAPPDIVARFHRTMAAYGWTYGPVLTR
;
A
#
# COMPACT_ATOMS: atom_id res chain seq x y z
N MET A 1 -3.18 -16.23 7.27
CA MET A 1 -2.17 -15.89 6.23
C MET A 1 -2.90 -15.77 4.91
N LEU A 2 -2.79 -14.64 4.20
CA LEU A 2 -3.39 -14.51 2.87
C LEU A 2 -2.63 -15.45 1.92
N SER A 3 -3.30 -16.51 1.46
CA SER A 3 -2.76 -17.40 0.43
C SER A 3 -3.26 -16.89 -0.92
N LEU A 4 -2.36 -16.30 -1.70
CA LEU A 4 -2.65 -15.88 -3.06
C LEU A 4 -2.26 -17.01 -4.02
N PRO A 5 -3.03 -17.26 -5.09
CA PRO A 5 -2.62 -18.19 -6.13
C PRO A 5 -1.23 -17.83 -6.68
N ALA A 6 -0.46 -18.83 -7.11
CA ALA A 6 0.85 -18.60 -7.69
C ALA A 6 0.77 -17.59 -8.85
N GLY A 7 1.67 -16.59 -8.83
CA GLY A 7 1.69 -15.52 -9.83
C GLY A 7 0.67 -14.39 -9.58
N THR A 8 -0.09 -14.40 -8.49
CA THR A 8 -1.04 -13.33 -8.15
C THR A 8 -0.35 -12.20 -7.41
N LEU A 9 -0.44 -10.99 -7.97
CA LEU A 9 -0.08 -9.73 -7.31
C LEU A 9 -1.31 -9.17 -6.59
N ALA A 10 -1.15 -8.69 -5.36
CA ALA A 10 -2.23 -8.04 -4.64
C ALA A 10 -1.79 -6.73 -3.98
N PHE A 11 -2.72 -5.79 -3.91
CA PHE A 11 -2.59 -4.55 -3.17
C PHE A 11 -3.69 -4.46 -2.12
N ALA A 12 -3.35 -4.00 -0.92
CA ALA A 12 -4.33 -3.64 0.10
C ALA A 12 -4.15 -2.18 0.48
N LEU A 13 -5.15 -1.36 0.21
CA LEU A 13 -5.21 0.02 0.69
C LEU A 13 -6.06 0.04 1.95
N VAL A 14 -5.46 0.42 3.07
CA VAL A 14 -6.16 0.40 4.36
C VAL A 14 -6.02 1.73 5.10
N PRO A 15 -7.04 2.14 5.87
CA PRO A 15 -6.93 3.29 6.77
C PRO A 15 -5.87 3.05 7.87
N ASP A 16 -5.10 4.09 8.18
CA ASP A 16 -4.09 4.05 9.26
C ASP A 16 -4.70 4.34 10.64
N ALA A 17 -6.03 4.39 10.71
CA ALA A 17 -6.77 5.00 11.81
C ALA A 17 -6.70 4.20 13.12
N THR A 18 -6.41 2.90 13.04
CA THR A 18 -6.30 2.01 14.18
C THR A 18 -5.19 0.99 13.91
N GLU A 19 -4.03 1.25 14.52
CA GLU A 19 -2.98 0.25 14.67
C GLU A 19 -3.58 -0.98 15.36
N THR A 20 -3.90 -2.00 14.57
CA THR A 20 -4.64 -3.20 15.01
C THR A 20 -3.79 -4.44 14.73
N ALA A 21 -4.11 -5.54 15.42
CA ALA A 21 -3.37 -6.80 15.22
C ALA A 21 -3.30 -7.25 13.75
N TRP A 22 -4.36 -7.00 12.96
CA TRP A 22 -4.35 -7.33 11.54
C TRP A 22 -3.45 -6.38 10.72
N PHE A 23 -3.35 -5.10 11.09
CA PHE A 23 -2.45 -4.15 10.42
C PHE A 23 -0.99 -4.61 10.57
N HIS A 24 -0.60 -4.99 11.79
CA HIS A 24 0.71 -5.58 12.05
C HIS A 24 0.95 -6.88 11.31
N ALA A 25 -0.08 -7.73 11.21
CA ALA A 25 0.01 -8.98 10.46
C ALA A 25 0.26 -8.71 8.97
N LEU A 26 -0.44 -7.74 8.37
CA LEU A 26 -0.21 -7.32 6.99
C LEU A 26 1.19 -6.74 6.81
N ALA A 27 1.64 -5.87 7.72
CA ALA A 27 2.97 -5.25 7.64
C ALA A 27 4.10 -6.28 7.68
N LYS A 28 3.93 -7.37 8.46
CA LYS A 28 4.92 -8.47 8.54
C LYS A 28 4.98 -9.32 7.27
N THR A 29 3.90 -9.41 6.51
CA THR A 29 3.83 -10.28 5.32
C THR A 29 3.95 -9.53 4.00
N ALA A 30 3.89 -8.20 4.00
CA ALA A 30 4.00 -7.39 2.81
C ALA A 30 5.42 -7.36 2.26
N GLN A 31 5.56 -7.44 0.94
CA GLN A 31 6.83 -7.25 0.24
C GLN A 31 7.22 -5.77 0.16
N ALA A 32 6.25 -4.86 0.14
CA ALA A 32 6.50 -3.42 0.23
C ALA A 32 5.28 -2.71 0.81
N ILE A 33 5.53 -1.55 1.40
CA ILE A 33 4.53 -0.71 2.04
C ILE A 33 4.76 0.73 1.60
N CYS A 34 3.70 1.49 1.34
CA CYS A 34 3.74 2.94 1.18
C CYS A 34 2.80 3.61 2.18
N PHE A 35 3.37 4.43 3.05
CA PHE A 35 2.65 5.34 3.93
C PHE A 35 2.47 6.67 3.20
N PHE A 36 1.24 6.98 2.78
CA PHE A 36 0.98 8.20 2.01
C PHE A 36 1.27 9.46 2.83
N ARG A 37 1.90 10.46 2.20
CA ARG A 37 2.16 11.77 2.84
C ARG A 37 0.88 12.58 2.98
N GLU A 38 0.02 12.49 1.97
CA GLU A 38 -1.25 13.20 1.89
C GLU A 38 -2.43 12.21 1.93
N ARG A 39 -3.64 12.74 2.15
CA ARG A 39 -4.85 11.92 2.12
C ARG A 39 -5.26 11.66 0.68
N ILE A 40 -5.75 10.45 0.41
CA ILE A 40 -6.33 10.12 -0.88
C ILE A 40 -7.66 10.86 -1.01
N ALA A 41 -7.78 11.71 -2.02
CA ALA A 41 -9.03 12.39 -2.36
C ALA A 41 -10.02 11.40 -2.96
N PHE A 42 -11.29 11.50 -2.55
CA PHE A 42 -12.38 10.75 -3.13
C PHE A 42 -13.18 11.70 -4.01
N VAL A 43 -13.50 11.26 -5.21
CA VAL A 43 -14.30 12.01 -6.18
C VAL A 43 -15.48 11.17 -6.64
N ASP A 44 -16.57 11.82 -7.03
CA ASP A 44 -17.70 11.16 -7.70
C ASP A 44 -17.42 10.89 -9.19
N GLU A 45 -18.39 10.31 -9.90
CA GLU A 45 -18.30 10.04 -11.34
C GLU A 45 -18.08 11.29 -12.21
N THR A 46 -18.35 12.49 -11.68
CA THR A 46 -18.13 13.77 -12.35
C THR A 46 -16.77 14.38 -12.03
N GLY A 47 -15.99 13.77 -11.14
CA GLY A 47 -14.71 14.27 -10.67
C GLY A 47 -14.83 15.29 -9.52
N MET A 48 -16.03 15.51 -8.98
CA MET A 48 -16.23 16.44 -7.89
C MET A 48 -15.83 15.81 -6.54
N PRO A 49 -15.16 16.55 -5.64
CA PRO A 49 -14.76 16.02 -4.35
C PRO A 49 -15.96 15.55 -3.52
N ILE A 50 -15.89 14.32 -3.01
CA ILE A 50 -16.85 13.78 -2.06
C ILE A 50 -16.19 13.52 -0.70
N LYS A 51 -17.01 13.34 0.34
CA LYS A 51 -16.52 13.05 1.68
C LYS A 51 -15.84 11.67 1.72
N GLY A 52 -14.51 11.68 1.73
CA GLY A 52 -13.68 10.48 1.88
C GLY A 52 -13.38 10.11 3.34
N ASN A 53 -12.56 9.07 3.49
CA ASN A 53 -11.98 8.71 4.79
C ASN A 53 -11.08 9.86 5.30
N PRO A 54 -11.34 10.45 6.48
CA PRO A 54 -10.53 11.55 7.00
C PRO A 54 -9.16 11.11 7.54
N ARG A 55 -8.83 9.82 7.47
CA ARG A 55 -7.61 9.26 8.05
C ARG A 55 -6.54 9.06 6.98
N GLY A 56 -5.29 8.91 7.42
CA GLY A 56 -4.21 8.46 6.55
C GLY A 56 -4.54 7.09 5.95
N SER A 57 -3.81 6.72 4.90
CA SER A 57 -3.91 5.39 4.32
C SER A 57 -2.52 4.83 4.07
N THR A 58 -2.45 3.50 4.14
CA THR A 58 -1.26 2.73 3.85
C THR A 58 -1.57 1.73 2.74
N LEU A 59 -0.70 1.68 1.74
CA LEU A 59 -0.76 0.71 0.66
C LEU A 59 0.24 -0.41 0.93
N PHE A 60 -0.25 -1.64 1.01
CA PHE A 60 0.56 -2.85 1.13
C PHE A 60 0.62 -3.58 -0.21
N LEU A 61 1.80 -4.11 -0.56
CA LEU A 61 2.04 -4.93 -1.73
C LEU A 61 2.34 -6.37 -1.34
N PHE A 62 1.64 -7.32 -1.98
CA PHE A 62 1.80 -8.76 -1.76
C PHE A 62 2.05 -9.53 -3.04
N GLY A 63 2.77 -10.65 -2.93
CA GLY A 63 2.98 -11.60 -4.04
C GLY A 63 3.86 -11.09 -5.17
N ALA A 64 4.56 -9.97 -4.95
CA ALA A 64 5.37 -9.31 -5.97
C ALA A 64 6.77 -9.95 -6.09
N PRO A 65 7.26 -10.19 -7.33
CA PRO A 65 8.66 -10.52 -7.55
C PRO A 65 9.57 -9.30 -7.31
N PRO A 66 10.90 -9.51 -7.14
CA PRO A 66 11.86 -8.46 -6.78
C PRO A 66 11.84 -7.20 -7.66
N ASP A 67 11.67 -7.35 -8.96
CA ASP A 67 11.63 -6.25 -9.93
C ASP A 67 10.38 -5.36 -9.76
N ILE A 68 9.24 -5.97 -9.44
CA ILE A 68 8.00 -5.26 -9.13
C ILE A 68 8.10 -4.53 -7.79
N VAL A 69 8.73 -5.14 -6.78
CA VAL A 69 9.03 -4.48 -5.50
C VAL A 69 9.91 -3.25 -5.72
N ALA A 70 10.99 -3.38 -6.50
CA ALA A 70 11.86 -2.25 -6.83
C ALA A 70 11.12 -1.15 -7.60
N ARG A 71 10.23 -1.52 -8.54
CA ARG A 71 9.37 -0.56 -9.25
C ARG A 71 8.39 0.14 -8.31
N PHE A 72 7.79 -0.59 -7.38
CA PHE A 72 6.89 -0.03 -6.37
C PHE A 72 7.59 1.07 -5.57
N HIS A 73 8.79 0.81 -5.03
CA HIS A 73 9.54 1.81 -4.29
C HIS A 73 9.79 3.08 -5.10
N ARG A 74 10.25 2.95 -6.36
CA ARG A 74 10.51 4.11 -7.23
C ARG A 74 9.26 4.92 -7.52
N THR A 75 8.14 4.25 -7.84
CA THR A 75 6.88 4.94 -8.16
C THR A 75 6.26 5.59 -6.93
N MET A 76 6.23 4.86 -5.82
CA MET A 76 5.49 5.28 -4.61
C MET A 76 6.24 6.31 -3.77
N ALA A 77 7.55 6.46 -3.95
CA ALA A 77 8.35 7.49 -3.27
C ALA A 77 7.87 8.93 -3.58
N ALA A 78 7.20 9.16 -4.70
CA ALA A 78 6.60 10.46 -5.02
C ALA A 78 5.39 10.81 -4.13
N TYR A 79 4.70 9.79 -3.59
CA TYR A 79 3.43 9.94 -2.88
C TYR A 79 3.54 9.74 -1.36
N GLY A 80 4.64 9.18 -0.88
CA GLY A 80 4.76 8.80 0.51
C GLY A 80 6.12 8.22 0.89
N TRP A 81 6.22 7.80 2.15
CA TRP A 81 7.38 7.05 2.63
C TRP A 81 7.18 5.57 2.33
N THR A 82 8.19 4.91 1.76
CA THR A 82 8.12 3.49 1.42
C THR A 82 8.97 2.66 2.36
N TYR A 83 8.46 1.51 2.78
CA TYR A 83 9.15 0.55 3.63
C TYR A 83 9.12 -0.85 3.00
N GLY A 84 10.18 -1.63 3.18
CA GLY A 84 10.32 -2.97 2.63
C GLY A 84 11.78 -3.28 2.25
N PRO A 85 12.10 -4.54 1.94
CA PRO A 85 13.42 -4.94 1.46
C PRO A 85 13.78 -4.17 0.18
N VAL A 86 14.86 -3.39 0.26
CA VAL A 86 15.50 -2.80 -0.91
C VAL A 86 16.33 -3.90 -1.57
N LEU A 87 15.75 -4.58 -2.56
CA LEU A 87 16.46 -5.59 -3.32
C LEU A 87 17.42 -4.89 -4.28
N THR A 88 18.65 -4.69 -3.82
CA THR A 88 19.79 -4.31 -4.68
C THR A 88 20.07 -5.47 -5.62
N ARG A 89 20.05 -5.18 -6.94
CA ARG A 89 20.54 -6.11 -7.96
C ARG A 89 22.03 -6.39 -7.76
#